data_AF-A0A9X8DKV5-F1
#
_entry.id   AF-A0A9X8DKV5-F1
#
_cell.length_a   1.000
_cell.length_b   1.000
_cell.length_c   1.000
_cell.angle_alpha   90.00
_cell.angle_beta   90.00
_cell.angle_gamma   90.00
#
_symmetry.space_group_name_H-M   'P 1'
#
loop_
_entity.id
_entity.type
_entity.pdbx_description
1 polymer ?
#
loop_
_entity_poly.entity_id
_entity_poly.type
_entity_poly.pdbx_seq_one_letter_code
_entity_poly.pdbx_strand_id
1 'polypeptide(L)'
;EVATLRESATVPRVGVGVLLYSSAHPSCVLIGVRKASHGAGKVQLPDLDIGDVTFAHSTNDIMPDDDKHYITIFMQATVRDGQVPVRMEPDKCEGWEWQPWEHLKSPAFQARLFMPLRHLTLSGFTPHIVEH
;
A
#
# COMPACT_ATOMS: atom_id res chain seq x y z
N GLU A 1 -13.85 15.14 -29.67
CA GLU A 1 -14.18 15.97 -28.49
C GLU A 1 -12.96 15.97 -27.59
N VAL A 2 -12.26 17.11 -27.47
CA VAL A 2 -11.10 17.21 -26.59
C VAL A 2 -11.65 17.46 -25.21
N ALA A 3 -11.56 16.46 -24.32
CA ALA A 3 -11.98 16.61 -22.94
C ALA A 3 -11.21 17.77 -22.32
N THR A 4 -11.91 18.84 -21.95
CA THR A 4 -11.33 19.96 -21.22
C THR A 4 -10.81 19.40 -19.90
N LEU A 5 -9.48 19.32 -19.76
CA LEU A 5 -8.86 18.89 -18.51
C LEU A 5 -9.30 19.88 -17.43
N ARG A 6 -10.03 19.38 -16.41
CA ARG A 6 -10.37 20.19 -15.25
C ARG A 6 -9.07 20.65 -14.60
N GLU A 7 -8.97 21.95 -14.36
CA GLU A 7 -7.88 22.54 -13.61
C GLU A 7 -7.86 21.91 -12.21
N SER A 8 -6.85 21.09 -11.93
CA SER A 8 -6.70 20.46 -10.62
C SER A 8 -6.23 21.54 -9.65
N ALA A 9 -6.99 21.76 -8.56
CA ALA A 9 -6.58 22.65 -7.47
C ALA A 9 -5.28 22.20 -6.80
N THR A 10 -4.86 20.94 -7.02
CA THR A 10 -3.70 20.33 -6.37
C THR A 10 -2.70 19.80 -7.37
N VAL A 11 -1.42 19.87 -7.01
CA VAL A 11 -0.33 19.23 -7.75
C VAL A 11 -0.35 17.72 -7.44
N PRO A 12 -0.39 16.83 -8.45
CA PRO A 12 -0.32 15.39 -8.23
C PRO A 12 0.99 15.03 -7.52
N ARG A 13 0.88 14.31 -6.40
CA ARG A 13 2.03 13.75 -5.68
C ARG A 13 2.21 12.29 -6.05
N VAL A 14 3.45 11.85 -6.22
CA VAL A 14 3.74 10.46 -6.51
C VAL A 14 4.20 9.74 -5.24
N GLY A 15 3.54 8.64 -4.92
CA GLY A 15 3.92 7.73 -3.84
C GLY A 15 4.27 6.35 -4.38
N VAL A 16 5.09 5.61 -3.62
CA VAL A 16 5.37 4.19 -3.89
C VAL A 16 4.91 3.37 -2.68
N GLY A 17 4.06 2.38 -2.93
CA GLY A 17 3.69 1.35 -1.95
C GLY A 17 4.32 0.02 -2.33
N VAL A 18 4.76 -0.76 -1.36
CA VAL A 18 5.30 -2.11 -1.60
C VAL A 18 4.37 -3.12 -0.93
N LEU A 19 3.79 -4.03 -1.73
CA LEU A 19 3.03 -5.18 -1.26
C LEU A 19 4.02 -6.30 -0.96
N LEU A 20 4.00 -6.80 0.26
CA LEU A 20 4.88 -7.87 0.69
C LEU A 20 4.09 -9.15 0.92
N TYR A 21 4.61 -10.26 0.40
CA TYR A 21 4.04 -11.62 0.53
C TYR A 21 5.04 -12.55 1.21
N SER A 22 4.57 -13.67 1.78
CA SER A 22 5.44 -14.71 2.37
C SER A 22 4.81 -16.08 2.20
N SER A 23 5.62 -17.10 1.95
CA SER A 23 5.18 -18.50 1.90
C SER A 23 4.64 -18.99 3.24
N ALA A 24 5.14 -18.45 4.36
CA ALA A 24 4.59 -18.72 5.68
C ALA A 24 3.16 -18.14 5.90
N HIS A 25 2.74 -17.17 5.10
CA HIS A 25 1.44 -16.51 5.19
C HIS A 25 0.74 -16.48 3.82
N PRO A 26 0.30 -17.63 3.30
CA PRO A 26 -0.32 -17.71 1.99
C PRO A 26 -1.58 -16.83 1.95
N SER A 27 -1.86 -16.23 0.79
CA SER A 27 -3.01 -15.33 0.60
C SER A 27 -3.00 -14.05 1.45
N CYS A 28 -1.92 -13.78 2.19
CA CYS A 28 -1.80 -12.59 3.03
C CYS A 28 -0.84 -11.57 2.44
N VAL A 29 -1.10 -10.31 2.75
CA VAL A 29 -0.21 -9.18 2.50
C VAL A 29 0.18 -8.53 3.83
N LEU A 30 1.43 -8.06 3.94
CA LEU A 30 1.87 -7.34 5.13
C LEU A 30 1.32 -5.91 5.16
N ILE A 31 0.59 -5.56 6.21
CA ILE A 31 -0.02 -4.25 6.40
C ILE A 31 0.56 -3.58 7.65
N GLY A 32 0.97 -2.32 7.49
CA GLY A 32 1.41 -1.47 8.60
C GLY A 32 0.27 -0.61 9.15
N VAL A 33 0.05 -0.62 10.46
CA VAL A 33 -0.93 0.26 11.11
C VAL A 33 -0.26 1.60 11.43
N ARG A 34 -0.76 2.71 10.85
CA ARG A 34 -0.17 4.04 10.99
C ARG A 34 -0.71 4.79 12.21
N LYS A 35 0.17 5.48 12.94
CA LYS A 35 -0.18 6.37 14.07
C LYS A 35 -0.62 7.78 13.65
N ALA A 36 -0.18 8.28 12.48
CA ALA A 36 -0.53 9.63 12.01
C ALA A 36 -0.53 9.77 10.48
N SER A 37 -1.32 10.72 10.00
CA SER A 37 -1.62 11.01 8.58
C SER A 37 -0.53 11.80 7.84
N HIS A 38 0.40 12.44 8.55
CA HIS A 38 1.44 13.30 7.96
C HIS A 38 2.83 12.83 8.37
N GLY A 39 3.44 11.99 7.53
CA GLY A 39 4.81 11.50 7.71
C GLY A 39 5.86 12.54 7.32
N ALA A 40 5.97 13.64 8.08
CA ALA A 40 7.01 14.64 7.83
C ALA A 40 8.40 14.07 8.15
N GLY A 41 9.23 13.92 7.11
CA GLY A 41 10.69 14.00 7.20
C GLY A 41 11.53 12.73 7.02
N LYS A 42 10.96 11.53 6.96
CA LYS A 42 11.75 10.29 6.81
C LYS A 42 10.99 9.22 6.03
N VAL A 43 11.69 8.59 5.07
CA VAL A 43 11.23 7.43 4.26
C VAL A 43 11.90 6.19 4.83
N GLN A 44 11.15 5.12 5.11
CA GLN A 44 11.74 3.81 5.44
C GLN A 44 10.90 2.65 4.89
N LEU A 45 11.62 1.64 4.41
CA LEU A 45 11.14 0.29 4.13
C LEU A 45 11.29 -0.55 5.42
N PRO A 46 10.46 -1.59 5.65
CA PRO A 46 10.73 -2.54 6.72
C PRO A 46 12.11 -3.19 6.52
N ASP A 47 12.83 -3.47 7.61
CA ASP A 47 14.09 -4.23 7.56
C ASP A 47 13.78 -5.70 7.29
N LEU A 48 13.55 -6.01 6.02
CA LEU A 48 13.20 -7.32 5.51
C LEU A 48 14.06 -7.61 4.29
N ASP A 49 14.65 -8.80 4.28
CA ASP A 49 15.25 -9.38 3.09
C ASP A 49 14.12 -9.81 2.15
N ILE A 50 13.98 -9.06 1.05
CA ILE A 50 12.95 -9.25 0.04
C ILE A 50 13.59 -9.71 -1.28
N GLY A 51 12.86 -10.56 -2.00
CA GLY A 51 13.21 -10.96 -3.36
C GLY A 51 13.01 -9.84 -4.38
N ASP A 52 12.95 -10.23 -5.65
CA ASP A 52 12.81 -9.29 -6.76
C ASP A 52 11.54 -8.44 -6.64
N VAL A 53 11.74 -7.12 -6.74
CA VAL A 53 10.66 -6.14 -6.70
C VAL A 53 10.10 -5.95 -8.10
N THR A 54 8.81 -6.23 -8.29
CA THR A 54 8.12 -6.10 -9.58
C THR A 54 6.98 -5.10 -9.50
N PHE A 55 6.60 -4.53 -10.64
CA PHE A 55 5.42 -3.66 -10.70
C PHE A 55 4.15 -4.48 -10.45
N ALA A 56 3.25 -3.95 -9.63
CA ALA A 56 1.96 -4.58 -9.31
C ALA A 56 0.80 -3.83 -9.97
N HIS A 57 0.66 -2.53 -9.66
CA HIS A 57 -0.46 -1.71 -10.14
C HIS A 57 -0.17 -0.23 -9.92
N SER A 58 -1.02 0.65 -10.47
CA SER A 58 -0.99 2.08 -10.15
C SER A 58 -2.39 2.63 -9.94
N THR A 59 -2.57 3.48 -8.93
CA THR A 59 -3.84 4.18 -8.67
C THR A 59 -3.69 5.67 -8.89
N ASN A 60 -4.81 6.33 -9.24
CA ASN A 60 -4.91 7.77 -9.41
C ASN A 60 -6.04 8.29 -8.50
N ASP A 61 -5.66 8.91 -7.39
CA ASP A 61 -6.52 9.14 -6.24
C ASP A 61 -6.70 10.64 -5.99
N ILE A 62 -7.81 11.19 -6.46
CA ILE A 62 -8.20 12.60 -6.25
C ILE A 62 -9.09 12.66 -5.01
N MET A 63 -8.64 13.40 -4.00
CA MET A 63 -9.28 13.57 -2.69
C MET A 63 -9.57 15.08 -2.49
N PRO A 64 -10.68 15.60 -3.04
CA PRO A 64 -10.97 17.03 -3.05
C PRO A 64 -11.20 17.59 -1.64
N ASP A 65 -11.85 16.82 -0.76
CA ASP A 65 -12.14 17.24 0.62
C ASP A 65 -10.87 17.41 1.46
N ASP A 66 -9.77 16.75 1.08
CA ASP A 66 -8.48 16.82 1.75
C ASP A 66 -7.49 17.78 1.06
N ASP A 67 -7.85 18.36 -0.08
CA ASP A 67 -6.93 19.08 -0.99
C ASP A 67 -5.71 18.19 -1.37
N LYS A 68 -5.99 16.93 -1.74
CA LYS A 68 -4.94 15.95 -2.08
C LYS A 68 -5.19 15.26 -3.41
N HIS A 69 -4.11 15.09 -4.18
CA HIS A 69 -4.07 14.21 -5.33
C HIS A 69 -2.81 13.35 -5.28
N TYR A 70 -3.00 12.03 -5.25
CA TYR A 70 -1.89 11.07 -5.28
C TYR A 70 -1.99 10.16 -6.50
N ILE A 71 -0.84 9.96 -7.15
CA ILE A 71 -0.60 8.79 -8.00
C ILE A 71 0.23 7.84 -7.18
N THR A 72 -0.27 6.63 -6.92
CA THR A 72 0.47 5.63 -6.14
C THR A 72 0.90 4.50 -7.05
N ILE A 73 2.20 4.25 -7.13
CA ILE A 73 2.77 3.10 -7.81
C ILE A 73 2.92 1.99 -6.78
N PHE A 74 2.18 0.89 -6.97
CA PHE A 74 2.32 -0.30 -6.16
C PHE A 74 3.35 -1.23 -6.81
N MET A 75 4.39 -1.52 -6.04
CA MET A 75 5.35 -2.58 -6.31
C MET A 75 5.01 -3.79 -5.45
N GLN A 76 5.55 -4.96 -5.77
CA GLN A 76 5.37 -6.16 -4.96
C GLN A 76 6.63 -7.00 -4.88
N ALA A 77 6.80 -7.72 -3.77
CA ALA A 77 7.92 -8.63 -3.53
C ALA A 77 7.55 -9.73 -2.51
N THR A 78 8.32 -10.81 -2.51
CA THR A 78 8.23 -11.88 -1.51
C THR A 78 9.31 -11.68 -0.45
N VAL A 79 8.95 -11.88 0.81
CA VAL A 79 9.82 -11.82 1.98
C VAL A 79 10.33 -13.22 2.29
N ARG A 80 11.61 -13.38 2.66
CA ARG A 80 12.11 -14.68 3.15
C ARG A 80 11.43 -15.07 4.46
N ASP A 81 11.13 -16.36 4.61
CA ASP A 81 10.44 -16.90 5.78
C ASP A 81 11.25 -16.75 7.07
N GLY A 82 10.53 -16.69 8.19
CA GLY A 82 11.10 -16.57 9.53
C GLY A 82 11.54 -15.15 9.93
N GLN A 83 11.36 -14.16 9.05
CA GLN A 83 11.63 -12.76 9.37
C GLN A 83 10.46 -12.12 10.13
N VAL A 84 10.76 -11.36 11.18
CA VAL A 84 9.78 -10.57 11.93
C VAL A 84 9.96 -9.10 11.56
N PRO A 85 8.93 -8.42 11.02
CA PRO A 85 9.04 -7.02 10.66
C PRO A 85 9.39 -6.14 11.86
N VAL A 86 10.49 -5.39 11.77
CA VAL A 86 10.92 -4.46 12.81
C VAL A 86 10.26 -3.10 12.61
N ARG A 87 9.78 -2.49 13.71
CA ARG A 87 9.29 -1.11 13.69
C ARG A 87 10.48 -0.15 13.65
N MET A 88 10.82 0.30 12.46
CA MET A 88 11.90 1.28 12.28
C MET A 88 11.49 2.70 12.69
N GLU A 89 10.18 2.99 12.69
CA GLU A 89 9.61 4.28 13.15
C GLU A 89 8.47 4.05 14.15
N PRO A 90 8.77 3.77 15.43
CA PRO A 90 7.75 3.49 16.45
C PRO A 90 6.72 4.62 16.63
N ASP A 91 7.07 5.84 16.25
CA ASP A 91 6.19 7.02 16.33
C ASP A 91 5.23 7.15 15.15
N LYS A 92 5.49 6.46 14.03
CA LYS A 92 4.65 6.50 12.83
C LYS A 92 3.90 5.21 12.56
N CYS A 93 4.43 4.07 13.01
CA CYS A 93 3.86 2.74 12.78
C CYS A 93 3.65 2.02 14.12
N GLU A 94 2.43 1.54 14.38
CA GLU A 94 2.09 0.75 15.57
C GLU A 94 2.62 -0.67 15.46
N GLY A 95 2.76 -1.20 14.25
CA GLY A 95 3.18 -2.55 13.98
C GLY A 95 2.82 -3.01 12.57
N TRP A 96 3.23 -4.23 12.27
CA TRP A 96 2.99 -4.89 10.99
C TRP A 96 2.20 -6.17 11.24
N GLU A 97 1.19 -6.40 10.41
CA GLU A 97 0.31 -7.57 10.50
C GLU A 97 0.11 -8.18 9.11
N TRP A 98 0.17 -9.51 9.04
CA TRP A 98 -0.25 -10.25 7.86
C TRP A 98 -1.78 -10.30 7.82
N GLN A 99 -2.36 -9.76 6.75
CA GLN A 99 -3.81 -9.71 6.58
C GLN A 99 -4.20 -10.43 5.28
N PRO A 100 -5.19 -11.35 5.30
CA PRO A 100 -5.67 -12.00 4.09
C PRO A 100 -6.13 -10.97 3.05
N TRP A 101 -5.72 -11.11 1.79
CA TRP A 101 -6.06 -10.16 0.73
C TRP A 101 -7.57 -9.91 0.61
N GLU A 102 -8.38 -10.97 0.68
CA GLU A 102 -9.84 -10.86 0.65
C GLU A 102 -10.42 -10.14 1.87
N HIS A 103 -9.74 -10.18 3.02
CA HIS A 103 -10.16 -9.45 4.21
C HIS A 103 -10.10 -7.93 3.99
N LEU A 104 -9.12 -7.44 3.23
CA LEU A 104 -8.96 -6.02 2.90
C LEU A 104 -10.14 -5.49 2.08
N LYS A 105 -10.85 -6.34 1.34
CA LYS A 105 -12.03 -5.96 0.53
C LYS A 105 -13.30 -5.80 1.37
N SER A 106 -13.30 -6.28 2.62
CA SER A 106 -14.48 -6.20 3.47
C SER A 106 -14.83 -4.73 3.81
N PRO A 107 -16.12 -4.37 3.92
CA PRO A 107 -16.53 -3.00 4.26
C PRO A 107 -15.90 -2.47 5.55
N ALA A 108 -15.78 -3.33 6.56
CA ALA A 108 -15.19 -2.98 7.86
C ALA A 108 -13.70 -2.64 7.74
N PHE A 109 -12.95 -3.35 6.90
CA PHE A 109 -11.52 -3.10 6.71
C PHE A 109 -11.28 -1.93 5.76
N GLN A 110 -12.10 -1.77 4.71
CA GLN A 110 -12.02 -0.67 3.76
C GLN A 110 -12.05 0.71 4.42
N ALA A 111 -12.85 0.88 5.49
CA ALA A 111 -12.92 2.14 6.24
C ALA A 111 -11.59 2.51 6.94
N ARG A 112 -10.68 1.54 7.14
CA ARG A 112 -9.37 1.72 7.79
C ARG A 112 -8.23 1.91 6.79
N LEU A 113 -8.46 1.61 5.51
CA LEU A 113 -7.44 1.72 4.47
C LEU A 113 -7.33 3.17 3.98
N PHE A 114 -6.11 3.60 3.67
CA PHE A 114 -5.91 4.85 2.96
C PHE A 114 -6.36 4.71 1.50
N MET A 115 -6.80 5.82 0.89
CA MET A 115 -7.52 5.82 -0.40
C MET A 115 -6.83 5.03 -1.53
N PRO A 116 -5.52 5.21 -1.81
CA PRO A 116 -4.83 4.38 -2.79
C PRO A 116 -4.95 2.86 -2.58
N LEU A 117 -4.83 2.37 -1.34
CA LEU A 117 -4.94 0.94 -1.06
C LEU A 117 -6.39 0.45 -1.13
N ARG A 118 -7.38 1.31 -0.87
CA ARG A 118 -8.80 1.03 -1.14
C ARG A 118 -9.04 0.82 -2.64
N HIS A 119 -8.57 1.75 -3.47
CA HIS A 119 -8.73 1.64 -4.91
C HIS A 119 -7.97 0.43 -5.49
N LEU A 120 -6.77 0.14 -4.99
CA LEU A 120 -6.04 -1.07 -5.38
C LEU A 120 -6.86 -2.34 -5.08
N THR A 121 -7.36 -2.48 -3.85
CA THR A 121 -8.05 -3.70 -3.39
C THR A 121 -9.43 -3.89 -4.05
N LEU A 122 -10.06 -2.81 -4.51
CA LEU A 122 -11.31 -2.82 -5.26
C LEU A 122 -11.11 -2.82 -6.78
N SER A 123 -9.87 -2.76 -7.27
CA SER A 123 -9.55 -2.88 -8.69
C SER A 123 -9.57 -4.34 -9.17
N GLY A 124 -9.24 -4.57 -10.44
CA GLY A 124 -9.01 -5.92 -10.97
C GLY A 124 -7.69 -6.57 -10.53
N PHE A 125 -6.85 -5.87 -9.76
CA PHE A 125 -5.58 -6.40 -9.28
C PHE A 125 -5.81 -7.56 -8.30
N THR A 126 -5.13 -8.68 -8.57
CA THR A 126 -5.04 -9.82 -7.65
C THR A 126 -3.56 -10.10 -7.41
N PRO A 127 -3.13 -10.26 -6.14
CA PRO A 127 -1.78 -10.68 -5.82
C PRO A 127 -1.40 -11.97 -6.54
N HIS A 128 -0.28 -11.95 -7.26
CA HIS A 128 0.34 -13.17 -7.75
C HIS A 128 1.17 -13.78 -6.63
N ILE A 129 0.57 -14.72 -5.91
CA ILE A 129 1.25 -15.43 -4.82
C ILE A 129 1.92 -16.63 -5.44
N VAL A 130 3.24 -16.55 -5.56
CA VAL A 130 4.05 -17.65 -6.06
C VAL A 130 4.10 -18.69 -4.95
N GLU A 131 3.36 -19.79 -5.12
CA GLU A 131 3.61 -21.03 -4.38
C GLU A 131 4.96 -21.57 -4.85
N HIS A 132 5.93 -21.69 -3.94
CA HIS A 132 7.17 -22.42 -4.16
C HIS A 132 7.09 -23.78 -3.48
#